data_AF-A0A354BG82-F1
#
_entry.id   AF-A0A354BG82-F1
#
_cell.length_a   1.000
_cell.length_b   1.000
_cell.length_c   1.000
_cell.angle_alpha   90.00
_cell.angle_beta   90.00
_cell.angle_gamma   90.00
#
_symmetry.space_group_name_H-M   'P 1'
#
loop_
_entity.id
_entity.type
_entity.pdbx_description
1 polymer ?
#
loop_
_entity_poly.entity_id
_entity_poly.type
_entity_poly.pdbx_seq_one_letter_code
_entity_poly.pdbx_strand_id
1 'polypeptide(L)'
;GRLIQAGAAAVKLEGGAVMADRVKAMTSLGIPVVGHLGMTPQSVHALGGYKVQGKVEDQAAKLLDDARALEAAGVFALVLEAVPAELARRVTQALTISTIGIGAGPHCDGQVLVLYDLLGLFDTFVPKFVKTYAHLKTDALQALSRYKEEVEQGRFPSDSESYH
;
A
#
# COMPACT_ATOMS: atom_id res chain seq x y z
N GLY A 1 -2.38 10.62 18.33
CA GLY A 1 -1.73 11.94 18.48
C GLY A 1 -0.41 12.06 17.74
N ARG A 2 0.63 11.28 18.09
CA ARG A 2 2.01 11.47 17.60
C ARG A 2 2.14 11.63 16.07
N LEU A 3 1.49 10.78 15.27
CA LEU A 3 1.55 10.89 13.80
C LEU A 3 0.97 12.21 13.27
N ILE A 4 -0.12 12.69 13.88
CA ILE A 4 -0.75 13.96 13.50
C ILE A 4 0.17 15.14 13.85
N GLN A 5 0.78 15.10 15.03
CA GLN A 5 1.77 16.09 15.45
C GLN A 5 3.03 16.09 14.56
N ALA A 6 3.37 14.95 13.97
CA ALA A 6 4.45 14.80 13.00
C ALA A 6 4.07 15.22 11.56
N GLY A 7 2.84 15.69 11.34
CA GLY A 7 2.39 16.23 10.05
C GLY A 7 1.48 15.30 9.24
N ALA A 8 1.12 14.12 9.74
CA ALA A 8 0.13 13.29 9.07
C ALA A 8 -1.27 13.92 9.16
N ALA A 9 -2.00 13.98 8.05
CA ALA A 9 -3.38 14.46 8.04
C ALA A 9 -4.40 13.39 8.49
N ALA A 10 -4.02 12.11 8.42
CA ALA A 10 -4.85 10.96 8.74
C ALA A 10 -3.98 9.78 9.21
N VAL A 11 -4.62 8.75 9.77
CA VAL A 11 -3.98 7.48 10.10
C VAL A 11 -4.68 6.32 9.38
N LYS A 12 -3.92 5.28 9.02
CA LYS A 12 -4.46 4.04 8.44
C LYS A 12 -4.41 2.91 9.45
N LEU A 13 -5.48 2.13 9.58
CA LEU A 13 -5.56 0.99 10.49
C LEU A 13 -6.02 -0.27 9.77
N GLU A 14 -5.40 -1.39 10.12
CA GLU A 14 -5.72 -2.71 9.58
C GLU A 14 -6.69 -3.44 10.49
N GLY A 15 -7.70 -4.09 9.88
CA GLY A 15 -8.69 -4.92 10.57
C GLY A 15 -10.12 -4.43 10.35
N GLY A 16 -11.06 -5.37 10.41
CA GLY A 16 -12.48 -5.13 10.16
C GLY A 16 -13.29 -4.69 11.37
N ALA A 17 -14.47 -5.30 11.59
CA ALA A 17 -15.38 -4.88 12.65
C ALA A 17 -14.75 -4.84 14.05
N VAL A 18 -13.73 -5.68 14.30
CA VAL A 18 -12.94 -5.69 15.54
C VAL A 18 -12.19 -4.39 15.83
N MET A 19 -12.09 -3.50 14.85
CA MET A 19 -11.46 -2.19 14.98
C MET A 19 -12.44 -1.03 15.10
N ALA A 20 -13.74 -1.27 14.94
CA ALA A 20 -14.76 -0.23 14.82
C ALA A 20 -14.83 0.70 16.05
N ASP A 21 -14.70 0.16 17.24
CA ASP A 21 -14.62 0.88 18.51
C ASP A 21 -13.41 1.82 18.59
N ARG A 22 -12.23 1.36 18.15
CA ARG A 22 -11.03 2.20 18.10
C ARG A 22 -11.13 3.28 17.02
N VAL A 23 -11.63 2.93 15.83
CA VAL A 23 -11.89 3.88 14.75
C VAL A 23 -12.82 4.99 15.25
N LYS A 24 -13.95 4.61 15.85
CA LYS A 24 -14.93 5.55 16.38
C LYS A 24 -14.33 6.48 17.43
N ALA A 25 -13.50 5.95 18.33
CA ALA A 25 -12.83 6.77 19.34
C ALA A 25 -11.89 7.82 18.70
N MET A 26 -11.13 7.45 17.67
CA MET A 26 -10.24 8.38 16.96
C MET A 26 -11.01 9.43 16.17
N THR A 27 -12.02 9.02 15.40
CA THR A 27 -12.82 9.93 14.57
C THR A 27 -13.62 10.91 15.41
N SER A 28 -14.16 10.48 16.56
CA SER A 28 -14.84 11.35 17.53
C SER A 28 -13.93 12.41 18.15
N LEU A 29 -12.61 12.20 18.14
CA LEU A 29 -11.59 13.15 18.61
C LEU A 29 -10.98 13.98 17.47
N GLY A 30 -11.57 13.92 16.27
CA GLY A 30 -11.13 14.69 15.11
C GLY A 30 -9.87 14.13 14.42
N ILE A 31 -9.53 12.85 14.63
CA ILE A 31 -8.45 12.18 13.90
C ILE A 31 -9.06 11.43 12.71
N PRO A 32 -8.81 11.84 11.45
CA PRO A 32 -9.31 11.12 10.29
C PRO A 32 -8.67 9.75 10.16
N VAL A 33 -9.49 8.75 9.82
CA VAL A 33 -9.04 7.35 9.71
C VAL A 33 -9.33 6.79 8.32
N VAL A 34 -8.33 6.13 7.76
CA VAL A 34 -8.45 5.25 6.59
C VAL A 34 -8.52 3.80 7.11
N GLY A 35 -9.60 3.09 6.78
CA GLY A 35 -9.69 1.65 7.05
C GLY A 35 -8.82 0.84 6.08
N HIS A 36 -8.48 -0.39 6.44
CA HIS A 36 -7.78 -1.31 5.56
C HIS A 36 -8.29 -2.74 5.77
N LEU A 37 -8.81 -3.33 4.69
CA LEU A 37 -9.34 -4.69 4.62
C LEU A 37 -8.70 -5.49 3.48
N GLY A 38 -8.99 -6.79 3.48
CA GLY A 38 -8.34 -7.75 2.59
C GLY A 38 -7.12 -8.36 3.27
N MET A 39 -6.04 -8.56 2.53
CA MET A 39 -4.77 -8.98 3.13
C MET A 39 -4.22 -7.82 3.95
N THR A 40 -4.18 -7.97 5.27
CA THR A 40 -3.57 -7.02 6.20
C THR A 40 -2.14 -7.48 6.56
N PRO A 41 -1.08 -6.81 6.07
CA PRO A 41 0.29 -7.26 6.27
C PRO A 41 0.71 -7.46 7.74
N GLN A 42 0.16 -6.68 8.67
CA GLN A 42 0.42 -6.85 10.11
C GLN A 42 -0.08 -8.20 10.64
N SER A 43 -1.01 -8.85 9.94
CA SER A 43 -1.57 -10.16 10.26
C SER A 43 -0.96 -11.30 9.42
N VAL A 44 0.17 -11.09 8.74
CA VAL A 44 0.77 -12.06 7.81
C VAL A 44 0.93 -13.46 8.41
N HIS A 45 1.30 -13.59 9.68
CA HIS A 45 1.43 -14.90 10.34
C HIS A 45 0.08 -15.56 10.57
N ALA A 46 -0.92 -14.81 11.03
CA ALA A 46 -2.28 -15.31 11.25
C ALA A 46 -2.95 -15.73 9.93
N LEU A 47 -2.67 -15.01 8.83
CA LEU A 47 -3.14 -15.30 7.49
C LEU A 47 -2.34 -16.41 6.79
N GLY A 48 -1.22 -16.83 7.38
CA GLY A 48 -0.32 -17.83 6.80
C GLY A 48 0.34 -17.37 5.49
N GLY A 49 0.74 -16.09 5.44
CA GLY A 49 1.43 -15.45 4.31
C GLY A 49 0.60 -14.41 3.57
N TYR A 50 1.20 -13.83 2.52
CA TYR A 50 0.55 -12.89 1.60
C TYR A 50 -0.42 -13.63 0.68
N LYS A 51 -1.64 -13.86 1.17
CA LYS A 51 -2.69 -14.58 0.46
C LYS A 51 -3.85 -13.64 0.10
N VAL A 52 -4.42 -13.87 -1.09
CA VAL A 52 -5.64 -13.22 -1.52
C VAL A 52 -6.80 -13.58 -0.58
N GLN A 53 -7.55 -12.58 -0.12
CA GLN A 53 -8.67 -12.72 0.82
C GLN A 53 -10.02 -12.62 0.10
N GLY A 54 -11.09 -13.20 0.69
CA GLY A 54 -12.44 -13.09 0.14
C GLY A 54 -12.69 -13.98 -1.09
N LYS A 55 -12.00 -15.13 -1.17
CA LYS A 55 -12.15 -16.07 -2.30
C LYS A 55 -13.42 -16.90 -2.25
N VAL A 56 -13.92 -17.18 -1.05
CA VAL A 56 -15.14 -17.95 -0.80
C VAL A 56 -16.22 -17.02 -0.30
N GLU A 57 -17.49 -17.34 -0.57
CA GLU A 57 -18.61 -16.40 -0.34
C GLU A 57 -18.71 -15.96 1.13
N ASP A 58 -18.47 -16.85 2.10
CA ASP A 58 -18.51 -16.48 3.53
C ASP A 58 -17.44 -15.43 3.89
N GLN A 59 -16.24 -15.54 3.31
CA GLN A 59 -15.19 -14.54 3.50
C GLN A 59 -15.51 -13.24 2.78
N ALA A 60 -16.14 -13.33 1.60
CA ALA A 60 -16.57 -12.17 0.83
C ALA A 60 -17.67 -11.39 1.56
N ALA A 61 -18.67 -12.09 2.09
CA ALA A 61 -19.74 -11.53 2.92
C ALA A 61 -19.17 -10.88 4.17
N LYS A 62 -18.28 -11.59 4.89
CA LYS A 62 -17.61 -11.02 6.07
C LYS A 62 -16.84 -9.75 5.74
N LEU A 63 -16.10 -9.71 4.63
CA LEU A 63 -15.33 -8.53 4.22
C LEU A 63 -16.25 -7.34 3.93
N LEU A 64 -17.39 -7.58 3.28
CA LEU A 64 -18.40 -6.55 3.04
C LEU A 64 -19.02 -6.02 4.35
N ASP A 65 -19.30 -6.90 5.30
CA ASP A 65 -19.83 -6.52 6.61
C ASP A 65 -18.79 -5.74 7.43
N ASP A 66 -17.52 -6.17 7.40
CA ASP A 66 -16.40 -5.45 8.00
C ASP A 66 -16.27 -4.05 7.39
N ALA A 67 -16.41 -3.92 6.07
CA ALA A 67 -16.31 -2.64 5.37
C ALA A 67 -17.40 -1.66 5.83
N ARG A 68 -18.65 -2.13 5.92
CA ARG A 68 -19.78 -1.36 6.45
C ARG A 68 -19.59 -0.98 7.92
N ALA A 69 -19.06 -1.90 8.73
CA ALA A 69 -18.79 -1.64 10.14
C ALA A 69 -17.74 -0.53 10.32
N LEU A 70 -16.69 -0.52 9.48
CA LEU A 70 -15.68 0.54 9.49
C LEU A 70 -16.24 1.88 9.00
N GLU A 71 -17.04 1.89 7.94
CA GLU A 71 -17.73 3.11 7.47
C GLU A 71 -18.64 3.68 8.56
N ALA A 72 -19.46 2.85 9.19
CA ALA A 72 -20.32 3.27 10.30
C ALA A 72 -19.52 3.78 11.52
N ALA A 73 -18.30 3.31 11.72
CA ALA A 73 -17.38 3.82 12.75
C ALA A 73 -16.72 5.16 12.37
N GLY A 74 -16.81 5.58 11.11
CA GLY A 74 -16.39 6.89 10.63
C GLY A 74 -15.06 6.92 9.89
N VAL A 75 -14.58 5.79 9.32
CA VAL A 75 -13.47 5.89 8.35
C VAL A 75 -13.94 6.71 7.15
N PHE A 76 -13.08 7.58 6.60
CA PHE A 76 -13.43 8.41 5.45
C PHE A 76 -13.00 7.81 4.11
N ALA A 77 -12.16 6.77 4.15
CA ALA A 77 -11.73 5.99 3.01
C ALA A 77 -11.36 4.57 3.45
N LEU A 78 -11.35 3.62 2.50
CA LEU A 78 -11.06 2.22 2.76
C LEU A 78 -10.05 1.66 1.74
N VAL A 79 -8.92 1.16 2.23
CA VAL A 79 -7.98 0.38 1.41
C VAL A 79 -8.46 -1.06 1.31
N LEU A 80 -8.47 -1.60 0.08
CA LEU A 80 -8.73 -3.01 -0.22
C LEU A 80 -7.47 -3.64 -0.82
N GLU A 81 -6.85 -4.57 -0.09
CA GLU A 81 -5.59 -5.22 -0.48
C GLU A 81 -5.78 -6.70 -0.84
N ALA A 82 -5.29 -7.10 -2.01
CA ALA A 82 -5.31 -8.49 -2.49
C ALA A 82 -6.69 -9.17 -2.35
N VAL A 83 -7.70 -8.55 -2.96
CA VAL A 83 -9.11 -9.01 -2.96
C VAL A 83 -9.56 -9.28 -4.41
N PRO A 84 -10.42 -10.28 -4.69
CA PRO A 84 -11.00 -10.47 -6.02
C PRO A 84 -11.66 -9.19 -6.54
N ALA A 85 -11.42 -8.86 -7.82
CA ALA A 85 -11.91 -7.62 -8.44
C ALA A 85 -13.44 -7.45 -8.33
N GLU A 86 -14.20 -8.54 -8.45
CA GLU A 86 -15.65 -8.52 -8.30
C GLU A 86 -16.10 -8.24 -6.87
N LEU A 87 -15.37 -8.73 -5.87
CA LEU A 87 -15.65 -8.40 -4.48
C LEU A 87 -15.29 -6.94 -4.18
N ALA A 88 -14.15 -6.46 -4.69
CA ALA A 88 -13.80 -5.04 -4.55
C ALA A 88 -14.87 -4.14 -5.19
N ARG A 89 -15.37 -4.48 -6.39
CA ARG A 89 -16.50 -3.80 -7.03
C ARG A 89 -17.75 -3.77 -6.16
N ARG A 90 -18.14 -4.92 -5.59
CA ARG A 90 -19.28 -5.03 -4.65
C ARG A 90 -19.11 -4.13 -3.44
N VAL A 91 -17.91 -4.07 -2.86
CA VAL A 91 -17.61 -3.21 -1.71
C VAL A 91 -17.67 -1.74 -2.10
N THR A 92 -17.00 -1.32 -3.17
CA THR A 92 -17.03 0.07 -3.66
C THR A 92 -18.45 0.56 -3.90
N GLN A 93 -19.30 -0.27 -4.51
CA GLN A 93 -20.70 0.09 -4.78
C GLN A 93 -21.58 0.15 -3.53
N ALA A 94 -21.18 -0.52 -2.45
CA ALA A 94 -21.96 -0.61 -1.22
C ALA A 94 -21.63 0.49 -0.20
N LEU A 95 -20.48 1.15 -0.33
CA LEU A 95 -20.03 2.21 0.55
C LEU A 95 -20.30 3.59 -0.06
N THR A 96 -20.42 4.59 0.79
CA THR A 96 -20.50 6.01 0.42
C THR A 96 -19.14 6.69 0.42
N ILE A 97 -18.16 6.13 1.13
CA ILE A 97 -16.77 6.59 1.20
C ILE A 97 -15.92 6.03 0.05
N SER A 98 -14.79 6.69 -0.24
CA SER A 98 -13.89 6.26 -1.30
C SER A 98 -13.15 4.96 -0.96
N THR A 99 -13.06 4.05 -1.92
CA THR A 99 -12.20 2.85 -1.83
C THR A 99 -10.89 3.02 -2.60
N ILE A 100 -9.80 2.48 -2.07
CA ILE A 100 -8.47 2.53 -2.67
C ILE A 100 -7.95 1.11 -2.85
N GLY A 101 -7.73 0.68 -4.08
CA GLY A 101 -7.29 -0.67 -4.41
C GLY A 101 -5.77 -0.84 -4.42
N ILE A 102 -5.30 -1.99 -3.94
CA ILE A 102 -3.96 -2.52 -4.22
C ILE A 102 -4.07 -4.03 -4.44
N GLY A 103 -4.00 -4.45 -5.71
CA GLY A 103 -4.35 -5.82 -6.07
C GLY A 103 -5.84 -6.15 -5.85
N ALA A 104 -6.71 -5.16 -5.99
CA ALA A 104 -8.17 -5.28 -5.87
C ALA A 104 -8.90 -5.02 -7.20
N GLY A 105 -8.19 -5.00 -8.33
CA GLY A 105 -8.75 -4.70 -9.64
C GLY A 105 -9.08 -3.21 -9.85
N PRO A 106 -9.70 -2.85 -10.98
CA PRO A 106 -9.87 -1.47 -11.41
C PRO A 106 -11.13 -0.79 -10.88
N HIS A 107 -11.94 -1.46 -10.07
CA HIS A 107 -13.27 -0.99 -9.65
C HIS A 107 -13.27 -0.26 -8.30
N CYS A 108 -12.11 0.01 -7.71
CA CYS A 108 -11.97 0.95 -6.60
C CYS A 108 -11.90 2.39 -7.14
N ASP A 109 -12.28 3.37 -6.33
CA ASP A 109 -12.26 4.79 -6.71
C ASP A 109 -10.85 5.35 -6.91
N GLY A 110 -9.87 4.75 -6.22
CA GLY A 110 -8.46 5.06 -6.35
C GLY A 110 -7.58 3.81 -6.33
N GLN A 111 -6.28 4.02 -6.55
CA GLN A 111 -5.28 2.96 -6.53
C GLN A 111 -4.06 3.39 -5.72
N VAL A 112 -3.39 2.43 -5.08
CA VAL A 112 -2.13 2.64 -4.39
C VAL A 112 -1.14 1.53 -4.74
N LEU A 113 0.13 1.89 -4.86
CA LEU A 113 1.25 0.96 -5.00
C LEU A 113 2.39 1.42 -4.11
N VAL A 114 3.25 0.49 -3.72
CA VAL A 114 4.52 0.82 -3.05
C VAL A 114 5.46 1.44 -4.08
N LEU A 115 6.00 2.62 -3.76
CA LEU A 115 6.86 3.39 -4.66
C LEU A 115 8.04 2.59 -5.21
N TYR A 116 8.68 1.79 -4.35
CA TYR A 116 9.86 1.02 -4.75
C TYR A 116 9.55 -0.12 -5.71
N ASP A 117 8.39 -0.76 -5.57
CA ASP A 117 7.93 -1.80 -6.49
C ASP A 117 7.55 -1.18 -7.85
N LEU A 118 6.91 0.00 -7.81
CA LEU A 118 6.59 0.79 -8.98
C LEU A 118 7.85 1.21 -9.75
N LEU A 119 8.90 1.64 -9.04
CA LEU A 119 10.16 2.11 -9.63
C LEU A 119 11.17 0.98 -9.92
N GLY A 120 10.83 -0.27 -9.60
CA GLY A 120 11.70 -1.43 -9.85
C GLY A 120 13.05 -1.34 -9.12
N LEU A 121 13.03 -0.83 -7.88
CA LEU A 121 14.22 -0.77 -7.01
C LEU A 121 14.49 -2.09 -6.29
N PHE A 122 13.46 -2.90 -6.09
CA PHE A 122 13.54 -4.26 -5.57
C PHE A 122 12.95 -5.23 -6.59
N ASP A 123 13.63 -6.35 -6.82
CA ASP A 123 13.27 -7.37 -7.81
C ASP A 123 13.23 -8.79 -7.21
N THR A 124 13.68 -8.97 -5.96
CA THR A 124 13.67 -10.27 -5.28
C THR A 124 12.25 -10.81 -5.09
N PHE A 125 11.26 -9.93 -4.93
CA PHE A 125 9.84 -10.29 -4.84
C PHE A 125 8.99 -9.14 -5.38
N VAL A 126 8.31 -9.37 -6.50
CA VAL A 126 7.35 -8.43 -7.08
C VAL A 126 5.96 -9.07 -6.97
N PRO A 127 5.04 -8.52 -6.15
CA PRO A 127 3.68 -9.04 -6.08
C PRO A 127 2.99 -9.02 -7.44
N LYS A 128 2.18 -10.04 -7.73
CA LYS A 128 1.48 -10.20 -9.03
C LYS A 128 0.68 -8.96 -9.47
N PHE A 129 0.19 -8.17 -8.51
CA PHE A 129 -0.62 -6.99 -8.78
C PHE A 129 0.19 -5.72 -9.09
N VAL A 130 1.52 -5.77 -8.99
CA VAL A 130 2.38 -4.63 -9.30
C VAL A 130 2.63 -4.57 -10.81
N LYS A 131 2.43 -3.39 -11.39
CA LYS A 131 3.04 -3.02 -12.67
C LYS A 131 4.25 -2.15 -12.38
N THR A 132 5.42 -2.62 -12.75
CA THR A 132 6.66 -1.84 -12.68
C THR A 132 6.72 -0.85 -13.84
N TYR A 133 7.06 0.41 -13.54
CA TYR A 133 7.13 1.52 -14.50
C TYR A 133 8.57 1.98 -14.78
N ALA A 134 9.55 1.59 -13.96
CA ALA A 134 10.97 1.84 -14.17
C ALA A 134 11.82 0.67 -13.63
N HIS A 135 13.09 0.59 -14.04
CA HIS A 135 14.02 -0.45 -13.59
C HIS A 135 15.24 0.18 -12.90
N LEU A 136 14.99 1.05 -11.91
CA LEU A 136 16.03 1.89 -11.33
C LEU A 136 17.15 1.10 -10.65
N LYS A 137 16.89 -0.13 -10.20
CA LYS A 137 17.96 -1.00 -9.67
C LYS A 137 19.04 -1.24 -10.72
N THR A 138 18.65 -1.57 -11.95
CA THR A 138 19.60 -1.86 -13.04
C THR A 138 20.42 -0.63 -13.36
N ASP A 139 19.78 0.51 -13.54
CA ASP A 139 20.44 1.78 -13.87
C ASP A 139 21.42 2.20 -12.77
N ALA A 140 21.00 2.07 -11.50
CA ALA A 140 21.87 2.37 -10.36
C ALA A 140 23.10 1.46 -10.30
N LEU A 141 22.92 0.14 -10.48
CA LEU A 141 24.04 -0.80 -10.46
C LEU A 141 25.01 -0.57 -11.61
N GLN A 142 24.52 -0.24 -12.80
CA GLN A 142 25.35 0.09 -13.95
C GLN A 142 26.15 1.39 -13.72
N ALA A 143 25.50 2.42 -13.19
CA ALA A 143 26.15 3.69 -12.89
C ALA A 143 27.25 3.53 -11.82
N LEU A 144 26.95 2.80 -10.74
CA LEU A 144 27.91 2.52 -9.68
C LEU A 144 29.10 1.68 -10.17
N SER A 145 28.86 0.69 -11.03
CA SER A 145 29.93 -0.15 -11.59
C SER A 145 30.85 0.66 -12.50
N ARG A 146 30.29 1.55 -13.33
CA ARG A 146 31.08 2.44 -14.20
C ARG A 146 31.89 3.44 -13.40
N TYR A 147 31.28 4.06 -12.38
CA TYR A 147 31.98 4.96 -11.48
C TYR A 147 33.17 4.26 -10.79
N LYS A 148 32.96 3.04 -10.27
CA LYS A 148 34.02 2.22 -9.69
C LYS A 148 35.15 1.99 -10.70
N GLU A 149 34.82 1.58 -11.93
CA GLU A 149 35.80 1.32 -12.98
C GLU A 149 36.61 2.58 -13.34
N GLU A 150 35.95 3.73 -13.45
CA GLU A 150 36.61 5.00 -13.77
C GLU A 150 37.55 5.46 -12.65
N VAL A 151 37.17 5.27 -11.38
CA VAL A 151 38.04 5.54 -10.23
C VAL A 151 39.25 4.59 -10.21
N GLU A 152 39.03 3.29 -10.40
CA GLU A 152 40.09 2.27 -10.37
C GLU A 152 41.11 2.46 -11.51
N GLN A 153 40.66 2.99 -12.64
CA GLN A 153 41.53 3.29 -13.79
C GLN A 153 42.09 4.71 -13.76
N GLY A 154 41.78 5.52 -12.75
CA GLY A 154 42.21 6.91 -12.65
C GLY A 154 41.65 7.83 -13.74
N ARG A 155 40.51 7.45 -14.36
CA ARG A 155 39.76 8.28 -15.31
C ARG A 155 38.91 9.34 -14.61
N PHE A 156 38.48 9.07 -13.38
CA PHE A 156 37.74 10.00 -12.53
C PHE A 156 38.47 10.23 -11.19
N PRO A 157 38.54 11.48 -10.68
CA PRO A 157 38.17 12.72 -11.37
C PRO A 157 39.15 13.04 -12.51
N SER A 158 38.66 13.70 -13.55
CA SER A 158 39.52 14.30 -14.58
C SER A 158 39.78 15.78 -14.27
N ASP A 159 40.45 16.49 -15.17
CA ASP A 159 40.70 17.92 -15.03
C ASP A 159 39.40 18.73 -14.98
N SER A 160 38.35 18.33 -15.71
CA SER A 160 37.05 19.02 -15.69
C SER A 160 36.29 18.89 -14.37
N GLU A 161 36.63 17.90 -13.56
CA GLU A 161 36.08 17.71 -12.20
C GLU A 161 37.06 18.18 -11.10
N SER A 162 38.14 18.90 -11.47
CA SER A 162 39.18 19.37 -10.57
C SER A 162 39.27 20.91 -10.54
N TYR A 163 39.64 21.49 -9.40
CA TYR A 163 39.85 22.95 -9.24
C TYR A 163 41.34 23.28 -9.20
N HIS A 164 41.73 24.46 -9.71
CA HIS A 164 43.10 24.97 -9.77
C HIS A 164 43.21 26.42 -9.29
#